data_AF-A0A957B791-F1
#
_entry.id   AF-A0A957B791-F1
#
_cell.length_a   1.000
_cell.length_b   1.000
_cell.length_c   1.000
_cell.angle_alpha   90.00
_cell.angle_beta   90.00
_cell.angle_gamma   90.00
#
_symmetry.space_group_name_H-M   'P 1'
#
loop_
_entity.id
_entity.type
_entity.pdbx_description
1 polymer ?
#
loop_
_entity_poly.entity_id
_entity_poly.type
_entity_poly.pdbx_seq_one_letter_code
_entity_poly.pdbx_strand_id
1 'polypeptide(L)'
;VERQIRALGGTIMDTMSAADFVVAVNPPVRIGREYDDTLPGYTEETARREPHIEQFVQYIDQLLHEGRHVILCDAAYPNGADPLLIEHLFQQVDVTKLAAYGAWNTAGNTIGTALAQGVAASMAASREQKQAQSRFLAHRFIEDWGYQHLVRQATIQWLGARYKVTGIAPQDMDDVLMYIENRLCERLIQIPGLGQQWRIVPGSVRLPWQRLFEVDFDLEVLD
;
A
#
# COMPACT_ATOMS: atom_id res chain seq x y z
N VAL A 1 -4.64 -9.10 14.24
CA VAL A 1 -4.12 -7.84 14.83
C VAL A 1 -3.51 -8.10 16.21
N GLU A 2 -4.29 -8.40 17.25
CA GLU A 2 -3.81 -8.48 18.65
C GLU A 2 -2.59 -9.39 18.86
N ARG A 3 -2.60 -10.59 18.25
CA ARG A 3 -1.47 -11.53 18.36
C ARG A 3 -0.16 -10.97 17.82
N GLN A 4 -0.23 -10.15 16.76
CA GLN A 4 0.95 -9.52 16.18
C GLN A 4 1.41 -8.30 16.98
N ILE A 5 0.47 -7.54 17.57
CA ILE A 5 0.79 -6.49 18.56
C ILE A 5 1.57 -7.10 19.73
N ARG A 6 1.14 -8.26 20.25
CA ARG A 6 1.87 -8.95 21.31
C ARG A 6 3.21 -9.51 20.85
N ALA A 7 3.32 -9.98 19.62
CA ALA A 7 4.55 -10.54 19.06
C ALA A 7 5.70 -9.53 18.97
N LEU A 8 5.39 -8.24 18.75
CA LEU A 8 6.36 -7.14 18.79
C LEU A 8 6.58 -6.56 20.19
N GLY A 9 6.03 -7.20 21.24
CA GLY A 9 6.14 -6.75 22.63
C GLY A 9 5.15 -5.65 23.03
N GLY A 10 4.18 -5.34 22.17
CA GLY A 10 3.17 -4.30 22.40
C GLY A 10 2.03 -4.76 23.31
N THR A 11 1.34 -3.78 23.89
CA THR A 11 0.15 -3.99 24.72
C THR A 11 -1.02 -3.18 24.14
N ILE A 12 -2.21 -3.75 24.18
CA ILE A 12 -3.44 -3.06 23.74
C ILE A 12 -3.92 -2.19 24.89
N MET A 13 -4.20 -0.93 24.59
CA MET A 13 -4.69 0.05 25.56
C MET A 13 -6.20 0.25 25.41
N ASP A 14 -6.89 0.40 26.53
CA ASP A 14 -8.34 0.65 26.55
C ASP A 14 -8.71 2.10 26.21
N THR A 15 -7.72 3.01 26.21
CA THR A 15 -7.94 4.43 25.91
C THR A 15 -6.92 4.94 24.90
N MET A 16 -7.38 5.82 24.00
CA MET A 16 -6.53 6.42 22.98
C MET A 16 -5.42 7.29 23.57
N SER A 17 -5.67 7.93 24.72
CA SER A 17 -4.68 8.77 25.40
C SER A 17 -3.46 8.01 25.92
N ALA A 18 -3.62 6.72 26.22
CA ALA A 18 -2.54 5.87 26.73
C ALA A 18 -1.79 5.12 25.62
N ALA A 19 -2.25 5.20 24.36
CA ALA A 19 -1.66 4.47 23.26
C ALA A 19 -0.57 5.29 22.54
N ASP A 20 0.60 4.68 22.32
CA ASP A 20 1.66 5.26 21.50
C ASP A 20 1.28 5.31 20.00
N PHE A 21 0.48 4.34 19.57
CA PHE A 21 0.01 4.19 18.19
C PHE A 21 -1.47 3.84 18.13
N VAL A 22 -2.12 4.31 17.08
CA VAL A 22 -3.46 3.86 16.68
C VAL A 22 -3.31 2.90 15.50
N VAL A 23 -3.77 1.67 15.66
CA VAL A 23 -3.78 0.68 14.56
C VAL A 23 -5.15 0.73 13.90
N ALA A 24 -5.23 1.44 12.76
CA ALA A 24 -6.42 1.56 11.95
C ALA A 24 -6.48 0.38 10.96
N VAL A 25 -7.57 -0.38 10.94
CA VAL A 25 -7.67 -1.61 10.13
C VAL A 25 -8.88 -1.55 9.21
N ASN A 26 -8.65 -1.58 7.89
CA ASN A 26 -9.70 -1.87 6.91
C ASN A 26 -9.87 -3.39 6.83
N PRO A 27 -10.99 -3.96 7.31
CA PRO A 27 -11.14 -5.40 7.46
C PRO A 27 -11.48 -6.10 6.13
N PRO A 28 -11.27 -7.43 6.04
CA PRO A 28 -11.60 -8.23 4.86
C PRO A 28 -13.03 -8.01 4.35
N VAL A 29 -13.17 -7.88 3.03
CA VAL A 29 -14.50 -7.83 2.38
C VAL A 29 -15.16 -9.21 2.35
N ARG A 30 -16.48 -9.23 2.22
CA ARG A 30 -17.26 -10.49 2.21
C ARG A 30 -16.99 -11.36 0.98
N ILE A 31 -16.56 -10.77 -0.12
CA ILE A 31 -16.34 -11.44 -1.40
C ILE A 31 -15.09 -12.36 -1.36
N GLY A 32 -14.20 -12.20 -0.36
CA GLY A 32 -13.30 -13.25 0.13
C GLY A 32 -12.21 -13.75 -0.82
N ARG A 33 -11.75 -12.93 -1.76
CA ARG A 33 -10.66 -13.24 -2.71
C ARG A 33 -9.91 -11.99 -3.13
N GLU A 34 -8.90 -12.13 -3.99
CA GLU A 34 -8.23 -11.00 -4.65
C GLU A 34 -9.25 -10.04 -5.28
N TYR A 35 -8.89 -8.77 -5.35
CA TYR A 35 -9.73 -7.74 -5.96
C TYR A 35 -10.09 -8.10 -7.41
N ASP A 36 -11.39 -8.08 -7.70
CA ASP A 36 -11.97 -8.25 -9.02
C ASP A 36 -13.33 -7.54 -9.02
N ASP A 37 -13.45 -6.46 -9.79
CA ASP A 37 -14.66 -5.64 -9.89
C ASP A 37 -15.72 -6.20 -10.84
N THR A 38 -15.39 -7.28 -11.57
CA THR A 38 -16.34 -7.95 -12.46
C THR A 38 -17.26 -8.93 -11.73
N LEU A 39 -17.04 -9.11 -10.43
CA LEU A 39 -17.73 -10.11 -9.63
C LEU A 39 -19.17 -9.71 -9.30
N PRO A 40 -20.11 -10.67 -9.32
CA PRO A 40 -21.46 -10.43 -8.84
C PRO A 40 -21.45 -9.90 -7.40
N GLY A 41 -22.16 -8.80 -7.16
CA GLY A 41 -22.26 -8.17 -5.85
C GLY A 41 -21.16 -7.17 -5.50
N TYR A 42 -20.17 -6.94 -6.38
CA TYR A 42 -19.12 -5.95 -6.13
C TYR A 42 -19.72 -4.54 -5.93
N THR A 43 -20.56 -4.08 -6.86
CA THR A 43 -21.19 -2.74 -6.77
C THR A 43 -22.02 -2.56 -5.49
N GLU A 44 -22.79 -3.58 -5.10
CA GLU A 44 -23.61 -3.55 -3.90
C GLU A 44 -22.76 -3.54 -2.63
N GLU A 45 -21.67 -4.32 -2.60
CA GLU A 45 -20.72 -4.32 -1.49
C GLU A 45 -19.97 -2.98 -1.38
N THR A 46 -19.56 -2.38 -2.49
CA THR A 46 -18.94 -1.04 -2.52
C THR A 46 -19.90 0.01 -1.96
N ALA A 47 -21.14 0.08 -2.47
CA ALA A 47 -22.14 1.03 -1.99
C ALA A 47 -22.48 0.85 -0.50
N ARG A 48 -22.47 -0.41 -0.02
CA ARG A 48 -22.68 -0.73 1.40
C ARG A 48 -21.51 -0.25 2.28
N ARG A 49 -20.27 -0.32 1.77
CA ARG A 49 -19.06 0.01 2.52
C ARG A 49 -18.70 1.49 2.49
N GLU A 50 -19.04 2.19 1.41
CA GLU A 50 -18.63 3.58 1.14
C GLU A 50 -18.87 4.53 2.33
N PRO A 51 -20.06 4.60 2.96
CA PRO A 51 -20.26 5.49 4.12
C PRO A 51 -19.36 5.15 5.31
N HIS A 52 -19.00 3.87 5.48
CA HIS A 52 -18.12 3.42 6.56
C HIS A 52 -16.65 3.71 6.25
N ILE A 53 -16.24 3.60 4.98
CA ILE A 53 -14.90 3.96 4.54
C ILE A 53 -14.69 5.48 4.66
N GLU A 54 -15.69 6.27 4.26
CA GLU A 54 -15.64 7.72 4.41
C GLU A 54 -15.44 8.12 5.89
N GLN A 55 -16.28 7.59 6.79
CA GLN A 55 -16.14 7.83 8.24
C GLN A 55 -14.80 7.36 8.80
N PHE A 56 -14.30 6.22 8.33
CA PHE A 56 -13.01 5.66 8.75
C PHE A 56 -11.84 6.55 8.33
N VAL A 57 -11.85 7.05 7.09
CA VAL A 57 -10.82 7.96 6.58
C VAL A 57 -10.88 9.31 7.28
N GLN A 58 -12.08 9.88 7.50
CA GLN A 58 -12.25 11.10 8.28
C GLN A 58 -11.70 10.96 9.70
N TYR A 59 -11.91 9.79 10.32
CA TYR A 59 -11.36 9.51 11.64
C TYR A 59 -9.83 9.40 11.63
N ILE A 60 -9.24 8.78 10.61
CA ILE A 60 -7.78 8.75 10.42
C ILE A 60 -7.23 10.17 10.28
N ASP A 61 -7.86 11.01 9.46
CA ASP A 61 -7.45 12.40 9.26
C ASP A 61 -7.47 13.18 10.58
N GLN A 62 -8.57 13.06 11.34
CA GLN A 62 -8.70 13.68 12.66
C GLN A 62 -7.57 13.24 13.59
N LEU A 63 -7.28 11.94 13.68
CA LEU A 63 -6.21 11.42 14.53
C LEU A 63 -4.83 12.00 14.15
N LEU A 64 -4.55 12.11 12.86
CA LEU A 64 -3.30 12.71 12.37
C LEU A 64 -3.24 14.21 12.70
N HIS A 65 -4.36 14.93 12.60
CA HIS A 65 -4.46 16.34 13.00
C HIS A 65 -4.26 16.54 14.52
N GLU A 66 -4.67 15.58 15.34
CA GLU A 66 -4.41 15.55 16.79
C GLU A 66 -2.97 15.11 17.12
N GLY A 67 -2.13 14.84 16.12
CA GLY A 67 -0.73 14.43 16.30
C GLY A 67 -0.55 12.97 16.72
N ARG A 68 -1.56 12.12 16.53
CA ARG A 68 -1.47 10.69 16.82
C ARG A 68 -0.67 9.96 15.74
N HIS A 69 0.10 8.96 16.14
CA HIS A 69 0.77 8.05 15.21
C HIS A 69 -0.20 6.97 14.73
N VAL A 70 -0.61 7.04 13.46
CA VAL A 70 -1.54 6.08 12.86
C VAL A 70 -0.80 5.07 12.00
N ILE A 71 -1.03 3.78 12.28
CA ILE A 71 -0.60 2.64 11.48
C ILE A 71 -1.83 2.13 10.72
N LEU A 72 -1.85 2.30 9.40
CA LEU A 72 -2.96 1.88 8.55
C LEU A 72 -2.71 0.49 7.96
N CYS A 73 -3.53 -0.48 8.35
CA CYS A 73 -3.52 -1.84 7.81
C CYS A 73 -4.72 -2.00 6.88
N ASP A 74 -4.46 -2.11 5.57
CA ASP A 74 -5.50 -2.40 4.59
C ASP A 74 -5.56 -3.90 4.28
N ALA A 75 -6.45 -4.60 4.99
CA ALA A 75 -6.62 -6.05 4.89
C ALA A 75 -7.92 -6.44 4.18
N ALA A 76 -8.53 -5.52 3.43
CA ALA A 76 -9.78 -5.76 2.73
C ALA A 76 -9.64 -6.83 1.64
N TYR A 77 -8.55 -6.79 0.89
CA TYR A 77 -8.21 -7.76 -0.16
C TYR A 77 -6.81 -8.34 0.07
N PRO A 78 -6.57 -9.61 -0.30
CA PRO A 78 -5.21 -10.11 -0.46
C PRO A 78 -4.57 -9.52 -1.73
N ASN A 79 -3.24 -9.48 -1.75
CA ASN A 79 -2.43 -9.05 -2.89
C ASN A 79 -2.85 -7.68 -3.45
N GLY A 80 -3.01 -6.68 -2.58
CA GLY A 80 -3.14 -5.29 -3.00
C GLY A 80 -4.13 -4.48 -2.18
N ALA A 81 -4.08 -3.17 -2.39
CA ALA A 81 -4.93 -2.20 -1.73
C ALA A 81 -6.41 -2.28 -2.16
N ASP A 82 -7.29 -1.84 -1.26
CA ASP A 82 -8.70 -1.58 -1.53
C ASP A 82 -8.86 -0.25 -2.27
N PRO A 83 -9.37 -0.25 -3.51
CA PRO A 83 -9.53 0.99 -4.27
C PRO A 83 -10.45 1.98 -3.59
N LEU A 84 -11.51 1.50 -2.91
CA LEU A 84 -12.45 2.37 -2.21
C LEU A 84 -11.74 3.10 -1.06
N LEU A 85 -10.89 2.41 -0.30
CA LEU A 85 -10.10 3.05 0.75
C LEU A 85 -9.13 4.07 0.16
N ILE A 86 -8.37 3.69 -0.88
CA ILE A 86 -7.34 4.56 -1.47
C ILE A 86 -7.96 5.83 -2.07
N GLU A 87 -9.10 5.71 -2.74
CA GLU A 87 -9.81 6.87 -3.30
C GLU A 87 -10.12 7.91 -2.22
N HIS A 88 -10.80 7.50 -1.14
CA HIS A 88 -11.12 8.42 -0.05
C HIS A 88 -9.86 8.90 0.69
N LEU A 89 -8.88 8.02 0.90
CA LEU A 89 -7.65 8.34 1.62
C LEU A 89 -6.85 9.43 0.90
N PHE A 90 -6.63 9.30 -0.41
CA PHE A 90 -5.85 10.28 -1.18
C PHE A 90 -6.56 11.63 -1.34
N GLN A 91 -7.89 11.67 -1.22
CA GLN A 91 -8.65 12.91 -1.28
C GLN A 91 -8.63 13.69 0.05
N GLN A 92 -8.53 13.00 1.18
CA GLN A 92 -8.81 13.58 2.50
C GLN A 92 -7.61 13.60 3.44
N VAL A 93 -6.67 12.66 3.29
CA VAL A 93 -5.58 12.46 4.25
C VAL A 93 -4.24 12.82 3.62
N ASP A 94 -3.44 13.60 4.37
CA ASP A 94 -2.01 13.73 4.10
C ASP A 94 -1.28 12.43 4.47
N VAL A 95 -1.22 11.51 3.50
CA VAL A 95 -0.65 10.16 3.70
C VAL A 95 0.83 10.19 4.10
N THR A 96 1.54 11.31 3.91
CA THR A 96 2.94 11.45 4.36
C THR A 96 3.08 11.42 5.88
N LYS A 97 1.99 11.68 6.62
CA LYS A 97 1.95 11.68 8.09
C LYS A 97 1.66 10.33 8.72
N LEU A 98 1.29 9.32 7.92
CA LEU A 98 1.08 7.97 8.44
C LEU A 98 2.40 7.42 9.00
N ALA A 99 2.33 6.79 10.18
CA ALA A 99 3.50 6.09 10.72
C ALA A 99 3.86 4.89 9.84
N ALA A 100 2.83 4.22 9.31
CA ALA A 100 2.96 3.10 8.38
C ALA A 100 1.67 2.86 7.59
N TYR A 101 1.84 2.19 6.44
CA TYR A 101 0.76 1.68 5.60
C TYR A 101 1.14 0.27 5.11
N GLY A 102 0.17 -0.61 4.92
CA GLY A 102 0.38 -1.86 4.22
C GLY A 102 -0.91 -2.47 3.68
N ALA A 103 -0.82 -3.13 2.54
CA ALA A 103 -1.84 -4.00 1.94
C ALA A 103 -1.21 -5.22 1.22
N TRP A 104 -0.03 -5.63 1.69
CA TRP A 104 0.78 -6.65 1.06
C TRP A 104 0.24 -8.07 1.31
N ASN A 105 -0.08 -8.78 0.22
CA ASN A 105 -0.24 -10.23 0.12
C ASN A 105 -1.37 -10.88 0.93
N THR A 106 -1.23 -10.99 2.25
CA THR A 106 -2.26 -11.51 3.15
C THR A 106 -2.46 -10.57 4.33
N ALA A 107 -3.60 -10.68 5.02
CA ALA A 107 -3.83 -9.91 6.24
C ALA A 107 -2.71 -10.06 7.28
N GLY A 108 -2.11 -11.25 7.38
CA GLY A 108 -0.97 -11.50 8.28
C GLY A 108 0.26 -10.68 7.91
N ASN A 109 0.64 -10.69 6.64
CA ASN A 109 1.78 -9.92 6.13
C ASN A 109 1.51 -8.42 6.20
N THR A 110 0.31 -7.99 5.80
CA THR A 110 -0.14 -6.60 5.86
C THR A 110 0.01 -6.01 7.27
N ILE A 111 -0.64 -6.65 8.26
CA ILE A 111 -0.63 -6.15 9.63
C ILE A 111 0.79 -6.23 10.22
N GLY A 112 1.53 -7.30 9.94
CA GLY A 112 2.86 -7.50 10.51
C GLY A 112 3.87 -6.47 10.02
N THR A 113 3.89 -6.23 8.71
CA THR A 113 4.76 -5.23 8.08
C THR A 113 4.40 -3.81 8.53
N ALA A 114 3.11 -3.46 8.51
CA ALA A 114 2.67 -2.12 8.92
C ALA A 114 2.99 -1.84 10.40
N LEU A 115 2.78 -2.83 11.29
CA LEU A 115 3.16 -2.71 12.69
C LEU A 115 4.67 -2.55 12.88
N ALA A 116 5.48 -3.38 12.21
CA ALA A 116 6.94 -3.31 12.30
C ALA A 116 7.47 -1.95 11.79
N GLN A 117 6.94 -1.46 10.67
CA GLN A 117 7.26 -0.12 10.16
C GLN A 117 6.88 0.97 11.15
N GLY A 118 5.67 0.91 11.73
CA GLY A 118 5.20 1.92 12.67
C GLY A 118 6.09 2.03 13.91
N VAL A 119 6.49 0.89 14.47
CA VAL A 119 7.45 0.86 15.60
C VAL A 119 8.82 1.40 15.17
N ALA A 120 9.32 1.02 13.99
CA ALA A 120 10.59 1.56 13.50
C ALA A 120 10.53 3.08 13.25
N ALA A 121 9.37 3.58 12.81
CA ALA A 121 9.13 5.00 12.58
C ALA A 121 9.23 5.83 13.87
N SER A 122 8.73 5.34 15.01
CA SER A 122 8.84 6.07 16.29
C SER A 122 10.27 6.14 16.83
N MET A 123 11.14 5.23 16.39
CA MET A 123 12.56 5.22 16.74
C MET A 123 13.42 6.10 15.82
N ALA A 124 12.85 6.65 14.72
CA ALA A 124 13.57 7.45 13.76
C ALA A 124 13.87 8.86 14.30
N ALA A 125 15.13 9.10 14.71
CA ALA A 125 15.56 10.37 15.27
C ALA A 125 16.35 11.22 14.26
N SER A 126 17.25 10.60 13.48
CA SER A 126 18.10 11.30 12.52
C SER A 126 17.34 11.66 11.23
N ARG A 127 17.90 12.59 10.44
CA ARG A 127 17.34 12.97 9.15
C ARG A 127 17.30 11.77 8.19
N GLU A 128 18.36 10.97 8.18
CA GLU A 128 18.49 9.78 7.35
C GLU A 128 17.46 8.72 7.74
N GLN A 129 17.23 8.51 9.04
CA GLN A 129 16.22 7.55 9.52
C GLN A 129 14.80 7.99 9.15
N LYS A 130 14.49 9.28 9.29
CA LYS A 130 13.18 9.85 8.89
C LYS A 130 12.97 9.75 7.38
N GLN A 131 14.02 10.02 6.60
CA GLN A 131 13.98 9.83 5.15
C GLN A 131 13.79 8.36 4.78
N ALA A 132 14.45 7.42 5.46
CA ALA A 132 14.27 5.99 5.24
C ALA A 132 12.84 5.52 5.57
N GLN A 133 12.23 6.07 6.63
CA GLN A 133 10.82 5.82 6.95
C GLN A 133 9.88 6.32 5.85
N SER A 134 10.07 7.56 5.38
CA SER A 134 9.28 8.13 4.29
C SER A 134 9.46 7.33 2.99
N ARG A 135 10.69 6.89 2.70
CA ARG A 135 10.98 6.03 1.55
C ARG A 135 10.23 4.71 1.64
N PHE A 136 10.25 4.06 2.80
CA PHE A 136 9.58 2.79 2.99
C PHE A 136 8.05 2.94 2.92
N LEU A 137 7.50 4.05 3.43
CA LEU A 137 6.08 4.38 3.26
C LEU A 137 5.71 4.56 1.79
N ALA A 138 6.52 5.29 1.01
CA ALA A 138 6.35 5.42 -0.44
C ALA A 138 6.42 4.06 -1.15
N HIS A 139 7.38 3.20 -0.80
CA HIS A 139 7.43 1.83 -1.32
C HIS A 139 6.13 1.07 -1.05
N ARG A 140 5.57 1.13 0.16
CA ARG A 140 4.33 0.41 0.48
C ARG A 140 3.15 0.89 -0.37
N PHE A 141 2.98 2.19 -0.58
CA PHE A 141 1.92 2.67 -1.47
C PHE A 141 2.16 2.29 -2.94
N ILE A 142 3.38 2.44 -3.45
CA ILE A 142 3.68 2.11 -4.85
C ILE A 142 3.57 0.60 -5.09
N GLU A 143 4.01 -0.24 -4.16
CA GLU A 143 3.97 -1.70 -4.32
C GLU A 143 2.56 -2.25 -4.07
N ASP A 144 1.92 -1.89 -2.96
CA ASP A 144 0.65 -2.50 -2.57
C ASP A 144 -0.55 -1.92 -3.32
N TRP A 145 -0.55 -0.61 -3.62
CA TRP A 145 -1.60 0.02 -4.45
C TRP A 145 -1.15 0.17 -5.90
N GLY A 146 0.03 0.75 -6.14
CA GLY A 146 0.50 1.01 -7.50
C GLY A 146 0.71 -0.29 -8.29
N TYR A 147 1.47 -1.24 -7.76
CA TYR A 147 1.81 -2.47 -8.47
C TYR A 147 0.74 -3.55 -8.32
N GLN A 148 0.51 -4.02 -7.10
CA GLN A 148 -0.33 -5.19 -6.84
C GLN A 148 -1.77 -4.96 -7.32
N HIS A 149 -2.35 -3.81 -6.97
CA HIS A 149 -3.72 -3.50 -7.33
C HIS A 149 -3.88 -3.04 -8.79
N LEU A 150 -2.99 -2.19 -9.33
CA LEU A 150 -3.17 -1.60 -10.67
C LEU A 150 -2.26 -2.21 -11.74
N VAL A 151 -0.94 -2.03 -11.60
CA VAL A 151 0.01 -2.28 -12.70
C VAL A 151 0.14 -3.78 -13.02
N ARG A 152 0.05 -4.67 -12.03
CA ARG A 152 0.14 -6.12 -12.24
C ARG A 152 -0.92 -6.62 -13.22
N GLN A 153 -2.18 -6.26 -13.01
CA GLN A 153 -3.28 -6.62 -13.91
C GLN A 153 -3.11 -5.98 -15.29
N ALA A 154 -2.72 -4.70 -15.34
CA ALA A 154 -2.43 -4.02 -16.59
C ALA A 154 -1.30 -4.68 -17.39
N THR A 155 -0.29 -5.24 -16.70
CA THR A 155 0.83 -5.96 -17.34
C THR A 155 0.39 -7.33 -17.86
N ILE A 156 -0.46 -8.06 -17.11
CA ILE A 156 -1.05 -9.33 -17.59
C ILE A 156 -1.84 -9.11 -18.88
N GLN A 157 -2.71 -8.10 -18.91
CA GLN A 157 -3.51 -7.75 -20.09
C GLN A 157 -2.63 -7.32 -21.27
N TRP A 158 -1.62 -6.50 -21.01
CA TRP A 158 -0.68 -6.03 -22.03
C TRP A 158 0.13 -7.19 -22.63
N LEU A 159 0.64 -8.11 -21.81
CA LEU A 159 1.32 -9.33 -22.28
C LEU A 159 0.43 -10.17 -23.18
N GLY A 160 -0.82 -10.41 -22.75
CA GLY A 160 -1.79 -11.17 -23.53
C GLY A 160 -2.13 -10.51 -24.87
N ALA A 161 -2.22 -9.18 -24.90
CA ALA A 161 -2.47 -8.43 -26.12
C ALA A 161 -1.28 -8.44 -27.08
N ARG A 162 -0.07 -8.16 -26.56
CA ARG A 162 1.18 -7.95 -27.31
C ARG A 162 1.82 -9.24 -27.78
N TYR A 163 1.92 -10.23 -26.91
CA TYR A 163 2.71 -11.44 -27.12
C TYR A 163 1.88 -12.73 -27.20
N LYS A 164 0.57 -12.66 -26.92
CA LYS A 164 -0.33 -13.83 -26.87
C LYS A 164 0.09 -14.89 -25.85
N VAL A 165 0.69 -14.46 -24.74
CA VAL A 165 1.14 -15.31 -23.63
C VAL A 165 0.55 -14.85 -22.30
N THR A 166 0.57 -15.74 -21.31
CA THR A 166 0.14 -15.46 -19.92
C THR A 166 1.31 -15.35 -18.93
N GLY A 167 2.55 -15.49 -19.41
CA GLY A 167 3.77 -15.44 -18.61
C GLY A 167 4.89 -14.73 -19.35
N ILE A 168 5.95 -14.39 -18.62
CA ILE A 168 7.09 -13.64 -19.17
C ILE A 168 8.08 -14.64 -19.76
N ALA A 169 8.35 -14.54 -21.06
CA ALA A 169 9.46 -15.26 -21.66
C ALA A 169 10.78 -14.47 -21.44
N PRO A 170 11.94 -15.13 -21.29
CA PRO A 170 13.19 -14.44 -20.97
C PRO A 170 13.55 -13.31 -21.94
N GLN A 171 13.29 -13.49 -23.24
CA GLN A 171 13.59 -12.49 -24.27
C GLN A 171 12.69 -11.24 -24.20
N ASP A 172 11.55 -11.32 -23.52
CA ASP A 172 10.59 -10.22 -23.39
C ASP A 172 10.73 -9.48 -22.04
N MET A 173 11.63 -9.94 -21.15
CA MET A 173 11.79 -9.42 -19.79
C MET A 173 12.06 -7.92 -19.78
N ASP A 174 12.97 -7.43 -20.62
CA ASP A 174 13.33 -6.00 -20.65
C ASP A 174 12.15 -5.11 -21.06
N ASP A 175 11.33 -5.55 -22.04
CA ASP A 175 10.14 -4.81 -22.46
C ASP A 175 9.06 -4.83 -21.37
N VAL A 176 8.91 -5.96 -20.66
CA VAL A 176 8.01 -6.06 -19.49
C VAL A 176 8.46 -5.13 -18.36
N LEU A 177 9.75 -5.10 -18.03
CA LEU A 177 10.28 -4.24 -16.97
C LEU A 177 10.09 -2.76 -17.34
N MET A 178 10.37 -2.38 -18.59
CA MET A 178 10.15 -1.02 -19.08
C MET A 178 8.65 -0.63 -19.04
N TYR A 179 7.75 -1.55 -19.40
CA TYR A 179 6.31 -1.31 -19.28
C TYR A 179 5.89 -1.10 -17.82
N ILE A 180 6.35 -1.96 -16.90
CA ILE A 180 6.06 -1.84 -15.46
C ILE A 180 6.60 -0.51 -14.93
N GLU A 181 7.85 -0.16 -15.24
CA GLU A 181 8.49 1.08 -14.77
C GLU A 181 7.70 2.32 -15.18
N ASN A 182 7.34 2.44 -16.46
CA ASN A 182 6.54 3.56 -16.93
C ASN A 182 5.21 3.68 -16.18
N ARG A 183 4.52 2.55 -15.97
CA ARG A 183 3.23 2.55 -15.27
C ARG A 183 3.38 2.85 -13.77
N LEU A 184 4.45 2.38 -13.12
CA LEU A 184 4.73 2.72 -11.72
C LEU A 184 5.08 4.19 -11.56
N CYS A 185 5.85 4.78 -12.48
CA CYS A 185 6.12 6.22 -12.49
C CYS A 185 4.81 7.04 -12.58
N GLU A 186 3.87 6.64 -13.44
CA GLU A 186 2.54 7.26 -13.51
C GLU A 186 1.73 7.12 -12.22
N ARG A 187 1.86 5.98 -11.52
CA ARG A 187 1.15 5.77 -10.25
C ARG A 187 1.78 6.58 -9.12
N LEU A 188 3.11 6.67 -9.05
CA LEU A 188 3.81 7.39 -8.00
C LEU A 188 3.38 8.86 -7.93
N ILE A 189 3.29 9.54 -9.08
CA ILE A 189 2.88 10.96 -9.12
C ILE A 189 1.44 11.21 -8.62
N GLN A 190 0.61 10.17 -8.54
CA GLN A 190 -0.76 10.24 -8.06
C GLN A 190 -0.86 10.11 -6.53
N ILE A 191 0.21 9.69 -5.84
CA ILE A 191 0.22 9.55 -4.38
C ILE A 191 0.45 10.93 -3.76
N PRO A 192 -0.53 11.53 -3.06
CA PRO A 192 -0.40 12.90 -2.55
C PRO A 192 0.78 13.05 -1.58
N GLY A 193 1.58 14.09 -1.78
CA GLY A 193 2.76 14.39 -0.96
C GLY A 193 3.95 13.50 -1.29
N LEU A 194 3.79 12.17 -1.28
CA LEU A 194 4.88 11.22 -1.55
C LEU A 194 5.36 11.28 -3.00
N GLY A 195 4.45 11.45 -3.96
CA GLY A 195 4.79 11.60 -5.39
C GLY A 195 5.54 12.89 -5.74
N GLN A 196 5.56 13.87 -4.82
CA GLN A 196 6.37 15.09 -4.95
C GLN A 196 7.71 14.98 -4.21
N GLN A 197 7.89 13.96 -3.36
CA GLN A 197 9.12 13.74 -2.60
C GLN A 197 10.04 12.70 -3.24
N TRP A 198 9.46 11.74 -3.96
CA TRP A 198 10.16 10.55 -4.44
C TRP A 198 10.00 10.37 -5.94
N ARG A 199 11.02 9.79 -6.58
CA ARG A 199 10.93 9.21 -7.92
C ARG A 199 11.52 7.81 -7.93
N ILE A 200 11.05 6.99 -8.86
CA ILE A 200 11.67 5.69 -9.17
C ILE A 200 12.99 5.96 -9.88
N VAL A 201 14.06 5.32 -9.42
CA VAL A 201 15.37 5.37 -10.07
C VAL A 201 15.24 4.70 -11.45
N PRO A 202 15.54 5.40 -12.56
CA PRO A 202 15.38 4.83 -13.90
C PRO A 202 16.16 3.53 -14.09
N GLY A 203 15.50 2.51 -14.63
CA GLY A 203 16.07 1.18 -14.85
C GLY A 203 16.26 0.33 -13.58
N SER A 204 15.71 0.74 -12.43
CA SER A 204 15.83 -0.01 -11.17
C SER A 204 14.76 -1.10 -11.00
N VAL A 205 13.69 -1.05 -11.78
CA VAL A 205 12.57 -1.99 -11.69
C VAL A 205 13.03 -3.42 -12.01
N ARG A 206 12.67 -4.34 -11.13
CA ARG A 206 13.05 -5.76 -11.21
C ARG A 206 11.92 -6.65 -10.71
N LEU A 207 11.92 -7.90 -11.19
CA LEU A 207 11.01 -8.96 -10.74
C LEU A 207 11.83 -10.02 -10.01
N PRO A 208 11.89 -10.02 -8.66
CA PRO A 208 12.78 -10.90 -7.89
C PRO A 208 12.62 -12.39 -8.22
N TRP A 209 11.41 -12.80 -8.59
CA TRP A 209 11.06 -14.18 -8.91
C TRP A 209 10.93 -14.45 -10.42
N GLN A 210 11.30 -13.48 -11.27
CA GLN A 210 11.06 -13.51 -12.72
C GLN A 210 9.57 -13.76 -13.07
N ARG A 211 8.67 -13.31 -12.19
CA ARG A 211 7.22 -13.46 -12.28
C ARG A 211 6.55 -12.17 -11.82
N LEU A 212 5.35 -11.90 -12.35
CA LEU A 212 4.55 -10.71 -12.02
C LEU A 212 3.94 -10.73 -10.62
N PHE A 213 4.34 -11.64 -9.74
CA PHE A 213 3.76 -11.74 -8.41
C PHE A 213 4.28 -10.64 -7.48
N GLU A 214 5.52 -10.19 -7.67
CA GLU A 214 6.19 -9.21 -6.82
C GLU A 214 7.10 -8.35 -7.69
N VAL A 215 7.19 -7.07 -7.36
CA VAL A 215 8.08 -6.11 -7.99
C VAL A 215 9.02 -5.54 -6.94
N ASP A 216 10.21 -5.18 -7.36
CA ASP A 216 11.16 -4.42 -6.57
C ASP A 216 11.71 -3.29 -7.45
N PHE A 217 12.15 -2.20 -6.84
CA PHE A 217 12.62 -0.99 -7.49
C PHE A 217 13.33 -0.11 -6.45
N ASP A 218 14.08 0.88 -6.90
CA ASP A 218 14.73 1.82 -5.99
C ASP A 218 14.05 3.19 -6.07
N LEU A 219 13.94 3.87 -4.92
CA LEU A 219 13.44 5.24 -4.82
C LEU A 219 14.55 6.20 -4.41
N GLU A 220 14.56 7.36 -5.06
CA GLU A 220 15.41 8.49 -4.72
C GLU A 220 14.59 9.77 -4.51
N VAL A 221 15.15 10.70 -3.75
CA VAL A 221 14.47 11.97 -3.43
C VAL A 221 14.50 12.89 -4.64
N LEU A 222 13.39 13.63 -4.84
CA LEU A 222 13.34 14.73 -5.80
C LEU A 222 14.05 15.95 -5.19
N ASP A 223 15.12 16.40 -5.84
CA ASP A 223 15.83 17.65 -5.54
C ASP A 223 14.99 18.89 -5.85
#